data_AF-R7AXB6-F1
#
_entry.id   AF-R7AXB6-F1
#
_cell.length_a   1.000
_cell.length_b   1.000
_cell.length_c   1.000
_cell.angle_alpha   90.00
_cell.angle_beta   90.00
_cell.angle_gamma   90.00
#
_symmetry.space_group_name_H-M   'P 1'
#
loop_
_entity.id
_entity.type
_entity.pdbx_description
1 polymer ?
#
loop_
_entity_poly.entity_id
_entity_poly.type
_entity_poly.pdbx_seq_one_letter_code
_entity_poly.pdbx_strand_id
1 'polypeptide(L)' 'MIKKNKLKFIFTCFLLSSICFLFVALMNFLDGNTTIGITFLLLGLSFFLLSTTHLKKGHS' A
#
# COMPACT_ATOMS: atom_id res chain seq x y z
N MET A 1 -10.09 -23.00 8.07
CA MET A 1 -8.97 -22.17 8.61
C MET A 1 -8.03 -21.60 7.55
N ILE A 2 -7.71 -22.33 6.47
CA ILE A 2 -6.70 -21.97 5.44
C ILE A 2 -7.00 -20.63 4.72
N LYS A 3 -8.28 -20.31 4.45
CA LYS A 3 -8.68 -19.05 3.79
C LYS A 3 -8.34 -17.78 4.58
N LYS A 4 -8.43 -17.82 5.93
CA LYS A 4 -8.15 -16.65 6.79
C LYS A 4 -6.65 -16.32 6.85
N ASN A 5 -5.79 -17.34 6.89
CA ASN A 5 -4.34 -17.14 6.91
C ASN A 5 -3.83 -16.61 5.56
N LYS A 6 -4.39 -17.10 4.45
CA LYS A 6 -4.06 -16.60 3.10
C LYS A 6 -4.41 -15.11 2.94
N LEU A 7 -5.56 -14.68 3.48
CA LEU A 7 -5.98 -13.28 3.42
C LEU A 7 -5.06 -12.35 4.23
N LYS A 8 -4.67 -12.78 5.44
CA LYS A 8 -3.72 -12.03 6.28
C LYS A 8 -2.34 -11.91 5.63
N PHE A 9 -1.87 -12.96 4.97
CA PHE A 9 -0.63 -12.95 4.22
C PHE A 9 -0.69 -11.94 3.06
N ILE A 10 -1.75 -12.00 2.25
CA ILE A 10 -1.97 -11.05 1.14
C ILE A 10 -2.03 -9.61 1.67
N PHE A 11 -2.79 -9.36 2.74
CA PHE A 11 -2.88 -8.04 3.37
C PHE A 11 -1.50 -7.52 3.85
N THR A 12 -0.70 -8.39 4.46
CA THR A 12 0.66 -8.04 4.90
C THR A 12 1.56 -7.73 3.70
N CYS A 13 1.47 -8.48 2.60
CA CYS A 13 2.18 -8.18 1.36
C CYS A 13 1.75 -6.84 0.74
N PHE A 14 0.45 -6.53 0.77
CA PHE A 14 -0.09 -5.24 0.30
C PHE A 14 0.44 -4.07 1.14
N LEU A 15 0.49 -4.22 2.47
CA LEU A 15 1.06 -3.21 3.37
C LEU A 15 2.55 -3.01 3.11
N LEU A 16 3.31 -4.09 2.99
CA LEU A 16 4.75 -4.02 2.72
C LEU A 16 5.02 -3.29 1.38
N SER A 17 4.26 -3.63 0.34
CA SER A 17 4.35 -2.98 -0.97
C SER A 17 4.02 -1.47 -0.89
N SER A 18 2.97 -1.12 -0.14
CA SER A 18 2.58 0.28 0.09
C SER A 18 3.71 1.09 0.77
N ILE A 19 4.35 0.53 1.79
CA ILE A 19 5.49 1.17 2.48
C ILE A 19 6.66 1.37 1.51
N CYS A 20 6.97 0.38 0.68
CA CYS A 20 8.02 0.50 -0.33
C CYS A 20 7.74 1.64 -1.32
N PHE A 21 6.51 1.74 -1.82
CA PHE A 21 6.14 2.84 -2.73
C PHE A 21 6.20 4.21 -2.07
N LEU A 22 5.80 4.33 -0.81
CA LEU A 22 5.94 5.58 -0.06
C LEU A 22 7.40 5.96 0.18
N PHE A 23 8.27 4.99 0.42
CA PHE A 23 9.70 5.23 0.57
C PHE A 23 10.33 5.72 -0.75
N VAL A 24 10.00 5.07 -1.87
CA VAL A 24 10.44 5.53 -3.21
C VAL A 24 9.90 6.92 -3.52
N ALA A 25 8.66 7.21 -3.16
CA ALA A 25 8.07 8.54 -3.32
C ALA A 25 8.88 9.59 -2.53
N LEU A 26 9.20 9.30 -1.26
CA LEU A 26 10.00 10.19 -0.42
C LEU A 26 11.38 10.45 -1.03
N MET A 27 12.06 9.41 -1.51
CA MET A 27 13.37 9.56 -2.17
C MET A 27 13.28 10.42 -3.43
N ASN A 28 12.23 10.27 -4.23
CA ASN A 28 12.02 11.12 -5.42
C ASN A 28 11.70 12.57 -5.05
N PHE A 29 10.99 12.82 -3.95
CA PHE A 29 10.80 14.18 -3.45
C PHE A 29 12.11 14.82 -2.99
N LEU A 30 12.99 14.05 -2.33
CA LEU A 30 14.32 14.51 -1.93
C LEU A 30 15.23 14.79 -3.14
N ASP A 31 15.08 14.02 -4.22
CA ASP A 31 15.79 14.21 -5.49
C ASP A 31 15.24 15.38 -6.33
N GLY A 32 14.15 16.02 -5.89
CA GLY A 32 13.49 17.11 -6.61
C GLY A 32 12.64 16.65 -7.81
N ASN A 33 12.46 15.34 -7.99
CA ASN A 33 11.65 14.77 -9.06
C ASN A 33 10.19 14.59 -8.62
N THR A 34 9.50 15.71 -8.51
CA THR A 34 8.15 15.82 -7.92
C THR A 34 7.10 14.97 -8.65
N THR A 35 7.17 14.89 -9.99
CA THR A 35 6.20 14.13 -10.81
C THR A 35 6.24 12.64 -10.50
N ILE A 36 7.44 12.07 -10.40
CA ILE A 36 7.63 10.66 -10.08
C ILE A 36 7.26 10.40 -8.61
N GLY A 37 7.66 11.31 -7.71
CA GLY A 37 7.27 11.27 -6.30
C GLY A 37 5.76 11.21 -6.09
N ILE A 38 5.00 12.10 -6.74
CA ILE A 38 3.52 12.12 -6.67
C ILE A 38 2.91 10.82 -7.22
N THR A 39 3.46 10.30 -8.32
CA THR A 39 2.96 9.06 -8.94
C THR A 39 3.11 7.87 -7.98
N PHE A 40 4.29 7.72 -7.37
CA PHE A 40 4.52 6.65 -6.39
C PHE A 40 3.76 6.86 -5.09
N LEU A 41 3.55 8.11 -4.67
CA LEU A 41 2.72 8.45 -3.52
C LEU A 41 1.27 7.99 -3.73
N LEU A 42 0.69 8.27 -4.91
CA LEU A 42 -0.66 7.84 -5.27
C LEU A 42 -0.78 6.32 -5.32
N LEU A 43 0.23 5.63 -5.84
CA LEU A 43 0.29 4.17 -5.84
C LEU A 43 0.32 3.63 -4.40
N GLY A 44 1.21 4.15 -3.55
CA GLY A 44 1.33 3.75 -2.15
C GLY A 44 0.02 3.93 -1.38
N LEU A 45 -0.64 5.07 -1.55
CA LEU A 45 -1.96 5.37 -0.99
C LEU A 45 -3.04 4.41 -1.51
N SER A 46 -3.09 4.15 -2.82
CA SER A 46 -4.06 3.22 -3.42
C SER A 46 -3.94 1.81 -2.81
N PHE A 47 -2.72 1.30 -2.67
CA PHE A 47 -2.47 0.00 -2.02
C PHE A 47 -2.84 0.02 -0.53
N PHE A 48 -2.59 1.13 0.16
CA PHE A 48 -2.99 1.30 1.57
C PHE A 48 -4.51 1.27 1.73
N LEU A 49 -5.26 2.04 0.92
CA LEU A 49 -6.72 2.05 0.94
C LEU A 49 -7.33 0.69 0.54
N LEU A 50 -6.72 0.01 -0.42
CA LEU A 50 -7.17 -1.32 -0.83
C LEU A 50 -6.98 -2.34 0.31
N SER A 51 -5.88 -2.21 1.06
CA SER A 51 -5.65 -3.03 2.25
C SER A 51 -6.74 -2.81 3.31
N THR A 52 -7.10 -1.55 3.63
CA THR A 52 -8.08 -1.23 4.67
C THR A 52 -9.52 -1.59 4.28
N THR A 53 -9.88 -1.48 3.00
CA THR A 53 -11.20 -1.87 2.48
C THR A 53 -11.45 -3.38 2.63
N HIS A 54 -10.40 -4.19 2.55
CA HIS A 54 -10.48 -5.63 2.76
C HIS A 54 -10.77 -6.02 4.22
N LEU A 55 -10.50 -5.13 5.18
CA LEU A 55 -10.84 -5.28 6.60
C LEU A 55 -12.31 -4.96 6.89
N LYS A 56 -12.90 -4.00 6.16
CA LYS A 56 -14.27 -3.52 6.39
C LYS A 56 -15.37 -4.50 5.93
N LYS A 57 -15.08 -5.42 5.00
CA LYS A 57 -16.03 -6.48 4.57
C LYS A 57 -16.29 -7.57 5.64
N GLY A 58 -15.71 -7.46 6.84
CA GLY A 58 -16.01 -8.32 7.98
C GLY A 58 -17.06 -7.77 8.95
N HIS A 59 -17.67 -6.62 8.66
CA HIS A 59 -18.67 -5.97 9.52
C HIS A 59 -19.79 -5.35 8.67
N SER A 60 -20.62 -6.20 8.09
CA SER A 60 -22.00 -5.89 7.69
C SER A 60 -22.81 -7.17 7.58
#